data_AF-A0A7V5KU42-F1
#
_entry.id   AF-A0A7V5KU42-F1
#
_cell.length_a   1.000
_cell.length_b   1.000
_cell.length_c   1.000
_cell.angle_alpha   90.00
_cell.angle_beta   90.00
_cell.angle_gamma   90.00
#
_symmetry.space_group_name_H-M   'P 1'
#
loop_
_entity.id
_entity.type
_entity.pdbx_description
1 polymer ?
#
loop_
_entity_poly.entity_id
_entity_poly.type
_entity_poly.pdbx_seq_one_letter_code
_entity_poly.pdbx_strand_id
1 'polypeptide(L)'
;MEKKNTEDSGKQWLKISLQTPGRLVESVSDLLGVLSGSGVELSPETTEGSLITGFFAGAGDTDKQRKIIALVRRKMEMIFNLYDLSPPELFIEQIDDQDWATSWRRFFIPVEIVPGLIIKPSWEEYQGKEDEKVI
;
A
#
# COMPACT_ATOMS: atom_id res chain seq x y z
N MET A 1 3.77 -18.85 36.36
CA MET A 1 2.73 -17.91 35.89
C MET A 1 3.20 -17.35 34.56
N GLU A 2 2.93 -18.08 33.48
CA GLU A 2 3.22 -17.64 32.12
C GLU A 2 2.27 -16.50 31.75
N LYS A 3 2.86 -15.36 31.38
CA LYS A 3 2.12 -14.31 30.70
C LYS A 3 1.79 -14.85 29.31
N LYS A 4 0.50 -15.12 29.06
CA LYS A 4 -0.03 -15.40 27.73
C LYS A 4 0.37 -14.24 26.81
N ASN A 5 1.25 -14.54 25.86
CA ASN A 5 1.48 -13.71 24.69
C ASN A 5 0.14 -13.66 23.95
N THR A 6 -0.56 -12.52 24.05
CA THR A 6 -1.66 -12.22 23.14
C THR A 6 -1.03 -12.04 21.77
N GLU A 7 -1.18 -13.05 20.91
CA GLU A 7 -0.88 -12.99 19.49
C GLU A 7 -1.62 -11.78 18.90
N ASP A 8 -0.87 -10.73 18.60
CA ASP A 8 -1.32 -9.68 17.70
C ASP A 8 -1.35 -10.30 16.30
N SER A 9 -2.48 -10.91 15.94
CA SER A 9 -2.73 -11.35 14.57
C SER A 9 -2.79 -10.10 13.70
N GLY A 10 -1.62 -9.70 13.19
CA GLY A 10 -1.43 -8.48 12.42
C GLY A 10 -2.49 -8.36 11.33
N LYS A 11 -3.03 -7.16 11.15
CA LYS A 11 -4.07 -6.92 10.14
C LYS A 11 -3.51 -7.24 8.75
N GLN A 12 -4.09 -8.25 8.10
CA GLN A 12 -3.71 -8.60 6.74
C GLN A 12 -4.59 -7.85 5.74
N TRP A 13 -3.95 -7.19 4.79
CA TRP A 13 -4.58 -6.43 3.73
C TRP A 13 -4.51 -7.18 2.41
N LEU A 14 -5.60 -7.10 1.65
CA LEU A 14 -5.67 -7.56 0.27
C LEU A 14 -5.50 -6.33 -0.63
N LYS A 15 -4.34 -6.25 -1.27
CA LYS A 15 -4.00 -5.22 -2.25
C LYS A 15 -4.50 -5.67 -3.61
N ILE A 16 -5.31 -4.84 -4.26
CA ILE A 16 -5.84 -5.12 -5.60
C ILE A 16 -5.50 -3.94 -6.51
N SER A 17 -4.78 -4.24 -7.59
CA SER A 17 -4.31 -3.23 -8.55
C SER A 17 -4.79 -3.53 -9.97
N LEU A 18 -4.98 -2.48 -10.77
CA LEU A 18 -5.31 -2.59 -12.19
C LEU A 18 -4.74 -1.44 -13.02
N GLN A 19 -4.26 -1.77 -14.23
CA GLN A 19 -3.78 -0.77 -15.19
C GLN A 19 -4.96 -0.06 -15.83
N THR A 20 -5.08 1.24 -15.60
CA THR A 20 -6.26 2.02 -16.00
C THR A 20 -5.90 3.09 -17.01
N PRO A 21 -6.52 3.15 -18.20
CA PRO A 21 -6.26 4.20 -19.18
C PRO A 21 -6.69 5.57 -18.62
N GLY A 22 -5.98 6.64 -18.97
CA GLY A 22 -6.16 8.00 -18.40
C GLY A 22 -7.62 8.46 -18.27
N ARG A 23 -8.44 8.22 -19.31
CA ARG A 23 -9.86 8.60 -19.30
C ARG A 23 -10.75 7.90 -18.27
N LEU A 24 -10.29 6.77 -17.71
CA LEU A 24 -11.01 5.99 -16.69
C LEU A 24 -10.41 6.16 -15.30
N VAL A 25 -9.30 6.88 -15.16
CA VAL A 25 -8.56 6.97 -13.89
C VAL A 25 -9.44 7.48 -12.76
N GLU A 26 -10.17 8.58 -12.98
CA GLU A 26 -11.09 9.15 -11.99
C GLU A 26 -12.20 8.15 -11.59
N SER A 27 -12.88 7.56 -12.59
CA SER A 27 -14.00 6.64 -12.36
C SER A 27 -13.58 5.37 -11.62
N VAL A 28 -12.43 4.81 -11.96
CA VAL A 28 -11.89 3.61 -11.32
C VAL A 28 -11.35 3.93 -9.94
N SER A 29 -10.68 5.08 -9.76
CA SER A 29 -10.19 5.57 -8.48
C SER A 29 -11.33 5.74 -7.46
N ASP A 30 -12.38 6.47 -7.83
CA ASP A 30 -13.56 6.70 -6.98
C ASP A 30 -14.23 5.38 -6.59
N LEU A 31 -14.52 4.55 -7.59
CA LEU A 31 -15.16 3.25 -7.35
C LEU A 31 -14.30 2.37 -6.43
N LEU A 32 -13.00 2.27 -6.70
CA LEU A 32 -12.13 1.38 -5.93
C LEU A 32 -11.97 1.88 -4.49
N GLY A 33 -11.90 3.19 -4.28
CA GLY A 33 -11.91 3.79 -2.93
C GLY A 33 -13.22 3.53 -2.17
N VAL A 34 -14.37 3.64 -2.85
CA VAL A 34 -15.66 3.27 -2.25
C VAL A 34 -15.72 1.79 -1.89
N LEU A 35 -15.23 0.90 -2.76
CA LEU A 35 -15.23 -0.55 -2.53
C LEU A 35 -14.27 -0.96 -1.42
N SER A 36 -13.09 -0.34 -1.34
CA SER A 36 -12.10 -0.63 -0.31
C SER A 36 -12.48 -0.07 1.05
N GLY A 37 -13.30 0.99 1.08
CA GLY A 37 -13.61 1.75 2.29
C GLY A 37 -12.40 2.52 2.81
N SER A 38 -11.38 2.71 1.96
CA SER A 38 -10.11 3.34 2.23
C SER A 38 -9.69 4.20 1.03
N GLY A 39 -8.54 4.87 1.11
CA GLY A 39 -7.98 5.56 -0.06
C GLY A 39 -7.49 4.58 -1.14
N VAL A 40 -7.12 5.14 -2.29
CA VAL A 40 -6.41 4.42 -3.34
C VAL A 40 -5.02 5.00 -3.54
N GLU A 41 -4.09 4.17 -3.98
CA GLU A 41 -2.80 4.61 -4.49
C GLU A 41 -2.88 4.74 -6.00
N LEU A 42 -2.39 5.86 -6.51
CA LEU A 42 -2.32 6.19 -7.94
C LEU A 42 -0.85 6.31 -8.33
N SER A 43 -0.40 5.44 -9.21
CA SER A 43 0.92 5.61 -9.84
C SER A 43 0.91 6.79 -10.81
N PRO A 44 2.07 7.43 -11.07
CA PRO A 44 2.20 8.48 -12.07
C PRO A 44 1.58 8.06 -13.41
N GLU A 45 0.92 9.00 -14.07
CA GLU A 45 0.32 8.74 -15.37
C GLU A 45 1.41 8.49 -16.43
N THR A 46 1.23 7.41 -17.17
CA THR A 46 2.09 7.03 -18.30
C THR A 46 1.28 7.07 -19.60
N THR A 47 1.93 6.80 -20.73
CA THR A 47 1.24 6.63 -22.01
C THR A 47 0.20 5.51 -22.00
N GLU A 48 0.33 4.54 -21.11
CA GLU A 48 -0.60 3.41 -20.93
C GLU A 48 -1.65 3.69 -19.84
N GLY A 49 -1.65 4.89 -19.27
CA GLY A 49 -2.47 5.31 -18.14
C GLY A 49 -1.77 5.10 -16.79
N SER A 50 -2.55 4.93 -15.73
CA SER A 50 -2.07 4.79 -14.34
C SER A 50 -2.44 3.45 -13.74
N LEU A 51 -1.52 2.88 -12.96
CA LEU A 51 -1.83 1.78 -12.06
C LEU A 51 -2.60 2.34 -10.86
N ILE A 52 -3.80 1.80 -10.62
CA ILE A 52 -4.65 2.18 -9.49
C ILE A 52 -4.69 1.00 -8.52
N THR A 53 -4.45 1.26 -7.24
CA THR A 53 -4.38 0.22 -6.21
C THR A 53 -5.31 0.54 -5.04
N GLY A 54 -6.15 -0.42 -4.66
CA GLY A 54 -7.01 -0.35 -3.48
C GLY A 54 -6.59 -1.38 -2.43
N PHE A 55 -6.78 -1.02 -1.15
CA PHE A 55 -6.37 -1.84 -0.01
C PHE A 55 -7.59 -2.27 0.81
N PHE A 56 -7.87 -3.57 0.81
CA PHE A 56 -9.07 -4.15 1.42
C PHE A 56 -8.71 -4.92 2.69
N ALA A 57 -9.45 -4.67 3.77
CA ALA A 57 -9.25 -5.41 5.01
C ALA A 57 -9.82 -6.84 4.91
N GLY A 58 -9.11 -7.81 5.49
CA GLY A 58 -9.57 -9.20 5.61
C GLY A 58 -8.89 -10.17 4.66
N ALA A 59 -7.61 -9.96 4.35
CA ALA A 59 -6.80 -10.98 3.68
C ALA A 59 -6.62 -12.25 4.53
N GLY A 60 -6.90 -12.24 5.83
CA GLY A 60 -6.87 -13.48 6.63
C GLY A 60 -8.02 -14.47 6.37
N ASP A 61 -9.05 -14.09 5.60
CA ASP A 61 -10.22 -14.93 5.34
C ASP A 61 -10.39 -15.16 3.82
N THR A 62 -10.14 -16.40 3.38
CA THR A 62 -10.20 -16.81 1.96
C THR A 62 -11.58 -16.59 1.33
N ASP A 63 -12.67 -16.83 2.07
CA ASP A 63 -14.02 -16.64 1.54
C ASP A 63 -14.33 -15.15 1.38
N LYS A 64 -13.88 -14.33 2.34
CA LYS A 64 -13.98 -12.88 2.25
C LYS A 64 -13.15 -12.33 1.10
N GLN A 65 -11.91 -12.78 0.93
CA GLN A 65 -11.06 -12.42 -0.21
C GLN A 65 -11.75 -12.73 -1.54
N ARG A 66 -12.27 -13.96 -1.70
CA ARG A 66 -12.96 -14.37 -2.93
C ARG A 66 -14.16 -13.48 -3.24
N LYS A 67 -14.95 -13.11 -2.22
CA LYS A 67 -16.09 -12.18 -2.37
C LYS A 67 -15.63 -10.78 -2.79
N ILE A 68 -14.56 -10.26 -2.19
CA ILE A 68 -13.98 -8.95 -2.55
C ILE A 68 -13.50 -8.97 -4.01
N ILE A 69 -12.71 -9.97 -4.40
CA ILE A 69 -12.17 -10.09 -5.76
C ILE A 69 -13.31 -10.18 -6.78
N ALA A 70 -14.33 -11.02 -6.51
CA ALA A 70 -15.48 -11.16 -7.39
C ALA A 70 -16.28 -9.84 -7.51
N LEU A 71 -16.44 -9.11 -6.39
CA LEU A 71 -17.12 -7.82 -6.37
C LEU A 71 -16.36 -6.79 -7.22
N VAL A 72 -15.04 -6.67 -7.03
CA VAL A 72 -14.19 -5.74 -7.77
C VAL A 72 -14.23 -6.08 -9.26
N ARG A 73 -14.01 -7.35 -9.66
CA ARG A 73 -14.09 -7.76 -11.07
C ARG A 73 -15.39 -7.35 -11.73
N ARG A 74 -16.53 -7.69 -11.10
CA ARG A 74 -17.86 -7.34 -11.62
C ARG A 74 -18.04 -5.83 -11.78
N LYS A 75 -17.52 -5.04 -10.83
CA LYS A 75 -17.64 -3.58 -10.86
C LYS A 75 -16.74 -2.96 -11.95
N MET A 76 -15.54 -3.50 -12.15
CA MET A 76 -14.66 -3.09 -13.24
C MET A 76 -15.23 -3.47 -14.61
N GLU A 77 -15.80 -4.67 -14.76
CA GLU A 77 -16.53 -5.06 -15.97
C GLU A 77 -17.63 -4.05 -16.31
N MET A 78 -18.44 -3.64 -15.34
CA MET A 78 -19.50 -2.65 -15.57
C MET A 78 -18.94 -1.30 -16.03
N ILE A 79 -17.94 -0.73 -15.34
CA ILE A 79 -17.39 0.57 -15.73
C ILE A 79 -16.71 0.50 -17.09
N PHE A 80 -15.88 -0.51 -17.36
CA PHE A 80 -15.16 -0.62 -18.63
C PHE A 80 -16.12 -0.83 -19.81
N ASN A 81 -17.18 -1.62 -19.63
CA ASN A 81 -18.20 -1.81 -20.66
C ASN A 81 -18.96 -0.52 -21.01
N LEU A 82 -19.11 0.44 -20.08
CA LEU A 82 -19.74 1.75 -20.40
C LEU A 82 -18.92 2.57 -21.42
N TYR A 83 -17.65 2.23 -21.61
CA TYR A 83 -16.73 2.90 -22.53
C TYR A 83 -16.27 1.97 -23.67
N ASP A 84 -16.99 0.88 -23.92
CA ASP A 84 -16.66 -0.15 -24.92
C ASP A 84 -15.23 -0.71 -24.77
N LEU A 85 -14.79 -0.87 -23.52
CA LEU A 85 -13.49 -1.44 -23.17
C LEU A 85 -13.62 -2.77 -22.44
N SER A 86 -12.60 -3.61 -22.58
CA SER A 86 -12.42 -4.77 -21.70
C SER A 86 -11.66 -4.34 -20.44
N PRO A 87 -12.09 -4.78 -19.23
CA PRO A 87 -11.29 -4.56 -18.04
C PRO A 87 -9.95 -5.28 -18.14
N PRO A 88 -8.87 -4.70 -17.59
CA PRO A 88 -7.58 -5.36 -17.47
C PRO A 88 -7.64 -6.51 -16.44
N GLU A 89 -6.59 -7.31 -16.40
CA GLU A 89 -6.39 -8.26 -15.30
C GLU A 89 -6.19 -7.52 -13.97
N LEU A 90 -6.70 -8.11 -12.89
CA LEU A 90 -6.45 -7.61 -11.53
C LEU A 90 -5.20 -8.27 -10.96
N PHE A 91 -4.25 -7.45 -10.51
CA PHE A 91 -3.12 -7.90 -9.71
C PHE A 91 -3.53 -7.96 -8.25
N ILE A 92 -3.31 -9.09 -7.59
CA ILE A 92 -3.79 -9.34 -6.22
C ILE A 92 -2.60 -9.78 -5.37
N GLU A 93 -2.40 -9.10 -4.25
CA GLU A 93 -1.30 -9.34 -3.33
C GLU A 93 -1.84 -9.30 -1.89
N GLN A 94 -1.37 -10.20 -1.02
CA GLN A 94 -1.63 -10.12 0.41
C GLN A 94 -0.43 -9.45 1.08
N ILE A 95 -0.69 -8.44 1.91
CA ILE A 95 0.35 -7.71 2.64
C ILE A 95 0.01 -7.67 4.13
N ASP A 96 1.01 -7.82 4.98
CA ASP A 96 0.84 -7.72 6.43
C ASP A 96 1.00 -6.27 6.91
N ASP A 97 0.23 -5.85 7.93
CA ASP A 97 0.28 -4.49 8.51
C ASP A 97 1.71 -4.08 8.93
N GLN A 98 2.49 -5.05 9.42
CA GLN A 98 3.83 -4.83 9.94
C GLN A 98 4.83 -4.43 8.84
N ASP A 99 4.66 -4.95 7.62
CA ASP A 99 5.53 -4.64 6.50
C ASP A 99 5.38 -3.18 6.09
N TRP A 100 4.17 -2.63 6.09
CA TRP A 100 3.96 -1.24 5.68
C TRP A 100 4.43 -0.23 6.74
N ALA A 101 4.17 -0.50 8.03
CA ALA A 101 4.49 0.43 9.11
C ALA A 101 6.00 0.59 9.37
N THR A 102 6.84 -0.36 8.94
CA THR A 102 8.27 -0.41 9.30
C THR A 102 9.23 -0.45 8.12
N SER A 103 8.81 -0.86 6.91
CA SER A 103 9.73 -1.01 5.77
C SER A 103 10.44 0.28 5.37
N TRP A 104 9.77 1.42 5.50
CA TRP A 104 10.34 2.72 5.18
C TRP A 104 11.54 3.08 6.08
N ARG A 105 11.55 2.65 7.35
CA ARG A 105 12.61 2.98 8.33
C ARG A 105 13.99 2.52 7.87
N ARG A 106 14.05 1.39 7.15
CA ARG A 106 15.30 0.79 6.65
C ARG A 106 16.03 1.67 5.63
N PHE A 107 15.32 2.59 4.99
CA PHE A 107 15.89 3.48 3.98
C PHE A 107 16.38 4.81 4.56
N PHE A 108 16.12 5.08 5.85
CA PHE A 108 16.58 6.27 6.55
C PHE A 108 17.65 5.88 7.56
N ILE A 109 18.90 6.19 7.23
CA ILE A 109 20.07 5.98 8.09
C ILE A 109 20.63 7.31 8.57
N PRO A 110 21.45 7.35 9.64
CA PRO A 110 22.15 8.57 10.04
C PRO A 110 22.99 9.12 8.89
N VAL A 111 22.90 10.43 8.65
CA VAL A 111 23.66 11.11 7.58
C VAL A 111 24.41 12.31 8.13
N GLU A 112 25.66 12.48 7.69
CA GLU A 112 26.42 13.71 7.92
C GLU A 112 26.00 14.76 6.90
N ILE A 113 25.46 15.88 7.38
CA ILE A 113 24.99 16.97 6.52
C ILE A 113 26.04 18.08 6.35
N VAL A 114 26.88 18.29 7.37
CA VAL A 114 28.08 19.14 7.36
C VAL A 114 29.12 18.53 8.30
N PRO A 115 30.42 18.87 8.19
CA PRO A 115 31.46 18.30 9.05
C PRO A 115 31.10 18.36 10.53
N GLY A 116 30.99 17.20 11.16
CA GLY A 116 30.65 17.06 12.58
C GLY A 116 29.17 17.29 12.93
N LEU A 117 28.25 17.34 11.96
CA LEU A 117 26.80 17.40 12.22
C LEU A 117 26.07 16.24 11.55
N ILE A 118 25.55 15.35 12.38
CA ILE A 118 24.80 14.16 11.97
C ILE A 118 23.31 14.38 12.26
N ILE A 119 22.45 14.14 11.27
CA ILE A 119 21.01 13.97 11.50
C ILE A 119 20.72 12.48 11.50
N LYS A 120 20.11 11.98 12.58
CA LYS A 120 19.65 10.60 12.66
C LYS A 120 18.14 10.52 12.82
N PRO A 121 17.51 9.49 12.27
CA PRO A 121 16.14 9.19 12.63
C PRO A 121 16.00 8.81 14.12
N SER A 122 14.82 9.05 14.69
CA SER A 122 14.57 8.80 16.12
C SER A 122 14.62 7.32 16.50
N TRP A 123 14.44 6.43 15.53
CA TRP A 123 14.49 4.97 15.71
C TRP A 123 15.87 4.35 15.51
N GLU A 124 16.88 5.10 15.06
CA GLU A 124 18.25 4.61 14.88
C GLU A 124 19.08 4.83 16.14
N GLU A 125 19.78 3.80 16.60
CA GLU A 125 20.75 3.89 17.69
C GLU A 125 22.12 4.28 17.11
N TYR A 126 22.35 5.59 16.95
CA TYR A 126 23.64 6.14 16.56
C TYR A 126 24.16 7.07 17.65
N GLN A 127 25.33 6.71 18.19
CA GLN A 127 26.11 7.57 19.08
C GLN A 127 27.22 8.21 18.24
N GLY A 128 27.24 9.55 18.22
CA GLY A 128 28.29 10.31 17.53
C GLY A 128 29.66 10.11 18.20
N LYS A 129 30.72 10.30 17.42
CA LYS A 129 32.10 10.37 17.89
C LYS A 129 32.37 11.69 18.62
N GLU A 130 33.55 11.82 19.23
CA GLU A 130 33.93 13.00 20.05
C GLU A 130 33.75 14.35 19.32
N ASP A 131 33.94 14.38 18.00
CA ASP A 131 33.82 15.59 17.16
C ASP A 131 32.47 15.72 16.43
N GLU A 132 31.51 14.82 16.69
CA GLU A 132 30.22 14.77 16.01
C GLU A 132 29.09 15.21 16.95
N LYS A 133 28.24 16.13 16.47
CA LYS A 133 26.97 16.50 17.08
C LYS A 133 25.84 15.78 16.36
N VAL A 134 25.06 15.00 17.12
CA VAL A 134 23.93 14.23 16.60
C VAL A 134 22.61 14.91 16.95
N ILE A 135 21.73 15.05 15.96
CA ILE A 135 20.35 15.56 16.08
C ILE A 135 19.37 14.48 15.64
#